data_AF-A0A3R7CUV8-F1
#
_entry.id   AF-A0A3R7CUV8-F1
#
_cell.length_a   1.000
_cell.length_b   1.000
_cell.length_c   1.000
_cell.angle_alpha   90.00
_cell.angle_beta   90.00
_cell.angle_gamma   90.00
#
_symmetry.space_group_name_H-M   'P 1'
#
loop_
_entity.id
_entity.type
_entity.pdbx_description
1 polymer ?
#
loop_
_entity_poly.entity_id
_entity_poly.type
_entity_poly.pdbx_seq_one_letter_code
_entity_poly.pdbx_strand_id
1 'polypeptide(L)'
;MNRSATTTTCWYEILGLPQLADTDAVKKAFRQMSLKHHPDKGGDVDKFHELQQASQFLLDPVQKKEYDAKISQVTMQDIQRKQREERMGAERKRMADELLRRENVEPKRPKHVINDLKAKARRHVEEMQAKRAQVAQDRANFLGKNLKSGKTSSLL
;
A
#
# COMPACT_ATOMS: atom_id res chain seq x y z
N MET A 1 -19.96 -17.78 9.38
CA MET A 1 -20.67 -16.62 8.81
C MET A 1 -20.29 -15.38 9.60
N ASN A 2 -19.52 -14.45 9.03
CA ASN A 2 -19.13 -13.20 9.69
C ASN A 2 -20.29 -12.21 9.70
N ARG A 3 -20.75 -11.81 10.89
CA ARG A 3 -21.29 -10.47 11.13
C ARG A 3 -20.74 -9.96 12.46
N SER A 4 -19.56 -9.36 12.36
CA SER A 4 -18.97 -8.57 13.43
C SER A 4 -19.80 -7.29 13.64
N ALA A 5 -20.09 -6.99 14.91
CA ALA A 5 -20.17 -5.66 15.53
C ALA A 5 -20.79 -4.49 14.74
N THR A 6 -21.98 -4.04 15.17
CA THR A 6 -22.29 -2.68 15.70
C THR A 6 -23.79 -2.58 15.98
N THR A 7 -24.17 -2.42 17.24
CA THR A 7 -25.55 -2.21 17.71
C THR A 7 -26.01 -0.76 17.47
N THR A 8 -26.14 -0.38 16.20
CA THR A 8 -26.95 0.76 15.75
C THR A 8 -27.70 0.29 14.52
N THR A 9 -28.67 -0.60 14.72
CA THR A 9 -29.37 -1.28 13.63
C THR A 9 -30.11 -0.24 12.77
N CYS A 10 -29.72 -0.11 11.50
CA CYS A 10 -30.33 0.83 10.58
C CYS A 10 -31.72 0.34 10.16
N TRP A 11 -32.73 1.22 10.14
CA TRP A 11 -34.11 0.83 9.77
C TRP A 11 -34.18 0.25 8.35
N TYR A 12 -33.34 0.76 7.44
CA TYR A 12 -33.22 0.22 6.08
C TYR A 12 -32.63 -1.20 6.08
N GLU A 13 -31.65 -1.48 6.94
CA GLU A 13 -31.02 -2.81 7.04
C GLU A 13 -31.96 -3.87 7.60
N ILE A 14 -32.83 -3.50 8.55
CA ILE A 14 -33.89 -4.39 9.08
C ILE A 14 -34.82 -4.85 7.96
N LEU A 15 -35.17 -3.94 7.04
CA LEU A 15 -35.97 -4.26 5.85
C LEU A 15 -35.16 -4.88 4.70
N GLY A 16 -33.83 -4.97 4.83
CA GLY A 16 -32.94 -5.46 3.77
C GLY A 16 -32.83 -4.53 2.57
N LEU A 17 -33.03 -3.23 2.77
CA LEU A 17 -32.98 -2.19 1.74
C LEU A 17 -31.67 -1.38 1.81
N PRO A 18 -31.22 -0.81 0.68
CA PRO A 18 -30.16 0.18 0.71
C PRO A 18 -30.61 1.43 1.50
N GLN A 19 -29.65 2.13 2.09
CA GLN A 19 -29.89 3.42 2.73
C GLN A 19 -30.47 4.41 1.70
N LEU A 20 -31.38 5.28 2.13
CA LEU A 20 -32.10 6.24 1.27
C LEU A 20 -33.02 5.60 0.23
N ALA A 21 -33.46 4.35 0.43
CA ALA A 21 -34.47 3.73 -0.42
C ALA A 21 -35.79 4.53 -0.43
N ASP A 22 -36.51 4.44 -1.54
CA ASP A 22 -37.80 5.11 -1.70
C ASP A 22 -38.90 4.44 -0.85
N THR A 23 -39.93 5.21 -0.51
CA THR A 23 -41.08 4.77 0.29
C THR A 23 -41.81 3.58 -0.33
N ASP A 24 -41.86 3.47 -1.66
CA ASP A 24 -42.49 2.32 -2.32
C ASP A 24 -41.63 1.05 -2.21
N ALA A 25 -40.30 1.19 -2.20
CA ALA A 25 -39.39 0.08 -1.91
C ALA A 25 -39.56 -0.40 -0.47
N VAL A 26 -39.73 0.51 0.49
CA VAL A 26 -40.02 0.21 1.92
C VAL A 26 -41.30 -0.62 2.05
N LYS A 27 -42.40 -0.20 1.42
CA LYS A 27 -43.68 -0.95 1.44
C LYS A 27 -43.52 -2.34 0.84
N LYS A 28 -42.81 -2.46 -0.28
CA LYS A 28 -42.60 -3.74 -0.97
C LYS A 28 -41.76 -4.69 -0.12
N ALA A 29 -40.67 -4.21 0.47
CA ALA A 29 -39.79 -5.00 1.32
C ALA A 29 -40.51 -5.49 2.59
N PHE A 30 -41.26 -4.61 3.25
CA PHE A 30 -42.07 -4.97 4.42
C PHE A 30 -43.04 -6.11 4.08
N ARG A 31 -43.83 -5.99 3.00
CA ARG A 31 -44.77 -7.06 2.59
C ARG A 31 -44.07 -8.40 2.37
N GLN A 32 -42.90 -8.39 1.74
CA GLN A 32 -42.14 -9.63 1.48
C GLN A 32 -41.57 -10.24 2.76
N MET A 33 -41.05 -9.41 3.68
CA MET A 33 -40.42 -9.86 4.92
C MET A 33 -41.46 -10.28 5.97
N SER A 34 -42.58 -9.56 6.07
CA SER A 34 -43.71 -9.91 6.93
C SER A 34 -44.28 -11.28 6.58
N LEU A 35 -44.37 -11.64 5.30
CA LEU A 35 -44.83 -12.97 4.88
C LEU A 35 -43.89 -14.10 5.31
N LYS A 36 -42.58 -13.81 5.41
CA LYS A 36 -41.55 -14.77 5.82
C LYS A 36 -41.47 -14.93 7.34
N HIS A 37 -41.65 -13.85 8.07
CA HIS A 37 -41.53 -13.82 9.54
C HIS A 37 -42.88 -13.76 10.25
N HIS A 38 -43.99 -14.04 9.56
CA HIS A 38 -45.31 -13.98 10.16
C HIS A 38 -45.47 -15.02 11.30
N PRO A 39 -45.93 -14.62 12.50
CA PRO A 39 -46.05 -15.54 13.63
C PRO A 39 -47.01 -16.71 13.38
N ASP A 40 -48.09 -16.48 12.63
CA ASP A 40 -49.06 -17.52 12.22
C ASP A 40 -48.43 -18.64 11.35
N LYS A 41 -47.31 -18.35 10.67
CA LYS A 41 -46.60 -19.32 9.82
C LYS A 41 -45.38 -19.94 10.53
N GLY A 42 -45.29 -19.79 11.85
CA GLY A 42 -44.13 -20.22 12.63
C GLY A 42 -42.91 -19.30 12.48
N GLY A 43 -43.15 -18.03 12.10
CA GLY A 43 -42.12 -17.01 12.00
C GLY A 43 -41.71 -16.43 13.36
N ASP A 44 -40.64 -15.64 13.34
CA ASP A 44 -40.08 -15.00 14.52
C ASP A 44 -40.84 -13.71 14.85
N VAL A 45 -41.50 -13.72 16.01
CA VAL A 45 -42.31 -12.61 16.51
C VAL A 45 -41.47 -11.35 16.71
N ASP A 46 -40.25 -11.48 17.21
CA ASP A 46 -39.39 -10.33 17.51
C ASP A 46 -38.96 -9.64 16.22
N LYS A 47 -38.55 -10.44 15.22
CA LYS A 47 -38.24 -9.91 13.88
C LYS A 47 -39.45 -9.26 13.21
N PHE A 48 -40.64 -9.82 13.41
CA PHE A 48 -41.86 -9.21 12.88
C PHE A 48 -42.11 -7.82 13.48
N HIS A 49 -41.92 -7.67 14.80
CA HIS A 49 -42.04 -6.37 15.48
C HIS A 49 -40.98 -5.37 15.01
N GLU A 50 -39.73 -5.81 14.81
CA GLU A 50 -38.66 -4.96 14.28
C GLU A 50 -38.99 -4.47 12.86
N LEU A 51 -39.46 -5.37 11.99
CA LEU A 51 -39.90 -5.03 10.63
C LEU A 51 -41.06 -4.02 10.64
N GLN A 52 -42.01 -4.19 11.56
CA GLN A 52 -43.15 -3.29 11.70
C GLN A 52 -42.69 -1.90 12.14
N GLN A 53 -41.87 -1.80 13.20
CA GLN A 53 -41.31 -0.54 13.68
C GLN A 53 -40.49 0.18 12.60
N ALA A 54 -39.63 -0.55 11.90
CA ALA A 54 -38.83 -0.03 10.80
C ALA A 54 -39.71 0.55 9.69
N SER A 55 -40.74 -0.19 9.28
CA SER A 55 -41.65 0.25 8.22
C SER A 55 -42.48 1.48 8.65
N GLN A 56 -42.96 1.51 9.89
CA GLN A 56 -43.76 2.62 10.40
C GLN A 56 -42.92 3.91 10.45
N PHE A 57 -41.68 3.82 10.92
CA PHE A 57 -40.75 4.93 10.98
C PHE A 57 -40.39 5.46 9.58
N LEU A 58 -40.08 4.56 8.64
CA LEU A 58 -39.66 4.93 7.28
C LEU A 58 -40.81 5.35 6.35
N LEU A 59 -42.06 5.08 6.71
CA LEU A 59 -43.24 5.55 5.98
C LEU A 59 -43.72 6.94 6.43
N ASP A 60 -43.32 7.40 7.61
CA ASP A 60 -43.58 8.77 8.05
C ASP A 60 -42.62 9.73 7.31
N PRO A 61 -43.12 10.66 6.49
CA PRO A 61 -42.28 11.57 5.71
C PRO A 61 -41.41 12.48 6.57
N VAL A 62 -41.86 12.86 7.77
CA VAL A 62 -41.11 13.74 8.67
C VAL A 62 -39.95 12.95 9.28
N GLN A 63 -40.25 11.79 9.87
CA GLN A 63 -39.24 10.94 10.51
C GLN A 63 -38.22 10.41 9.50
N LYS A 64 -38.67 9.97 8.32
CA LYS A 64 -37.81 9.54 7.22
C LYS A 64 -36.85 10.65 6.79
N LYS A 65 -37.36 11.88 6.61
CA LYS A 65 -36.53 13.01 6.16
C LYS A 65 -35.43 13.36 7.17
N GLU A 66 -35.76 13.41 8.46
CA GLU A 66 -34.77 13.68 9.51
C GLU A 66 -33.71 12.57 9.61
N TYR A 67 -34.15 11.32 9.48
CA TYR A 67 -33.28 10.16 9.52
C TYR A 67 -32.35 10.09 8.31
N ASP A 68 -32.89 10.30 7.11
CA ASP A 68 -32.13 10.37 5.85
C ASP A 68 -31.12 11.53 5.87
N ALA A 69 -31.48 12.67 6.46
CA ALA A 69 -30.57 13.80 6.64
C ALA A 69 -29.39 13.44 7.56
N LYS A 70 -29.63 12.74 8.68
CA LYS A 70 -28.57 12.28 9.59
C LYS A 70 -27.63 11.29 8.92
N ILE A 71 -28.19 10.31 8.20
CA ILE A 71 -27.39 9.33 7.45
C ILE A 71 -26.51 10.05 6.42
N SER A 72 -27.10 10.97 5.65
CA SER A 72 -26.38 11.72 4.62
C SER A 72 -25.25 12.57 5.22
N GLN A 73 -25.46 13.19 6.39
CA GLN A 73 -24.43 13.97 7.08
C GLN A 73 -23.24 13.11 7.52
N VAL A 74 -23.48 11.91 8.06
CA VAL A 74 -22.42 10.97 8.44
C VAL A 74 -21.62 10.57 7.21
N THR A 75 -22.30 10.23 6.10
CA THR A 75 -21.62 9.89 4.84
C THR A 75 -20.75 11.05 4.33
N MET A 76 -21.23 12.29 4.45
CA MET A 76 -20.45 13.46 4.04
C MET A 76 -19.23 13.69 4.95
N GLN A 77 -19.35 13.48 6.26
CA GLN A 77 -18.23 13.60 7.19
C GLN A 77 -17.14 12.55 6.90
N ASP A 78 -17.53 11.31 6.60
CA ASP A 78 -16.59 10.24 6.25
C ASP A 78 -15.90 10.52 4.90
N ILE A 79 -16.64 11.02 3.91
CA ILE A 79 -16.08 11.45 2.63
C ILE A 79 -15.09 12.60 2.85
N GLN A 80 -15.45 13.61 3.66
CA GLN A 80 -14.56 14.73 3.97
C GLN A 80 -13.32 14.28 4.74
N ARG A 81 -13.48 13.36 5.70
CA ARG A 81 -12.37 12.77 6.46
C ARG A 81 -11.41 12.04 5.53
N LYS A 82 -11.93 11.20 4.63
CA LYS A 82 -11.12 10.46 3.65
C LYS A 82 -10.39 11.41 2.70
N GLN A 83 -11.08 12.41 2.16
CA GLN A 83 -10.47 13.45 1.32
C GLN A 83 -9.37 14.23 2.06
N ARG A 84 -9.57 14.52 3.35
CA ARG A 84 -8.56 15.17 4.20
C ARG A 84 -7.35 14.27 4.41
N GLU A 85 -7.57 13.00 4.74
CA GLU A 85 -6.49 12.02 4.91
C GLU A 85 -5.69 11.82 3.62
N GLU A 86 -6.34 11.76 2.46
CA GLU A 86 -5.70 11.69 1.15
C GLU A 86 -4.88 12.93 0.81
N ARG A 87 -5.44 14.14 1.04
CA ARG A 87 -4.70 15.40 0.86
C ARG A 87 -3.48 15.47 1.76
N MET A 88 -3.64 15.19 3.05
CA MET A 88 -2.53 15.20 4.02
C MET A 88 -1.51 14.09 3.71
N GLY A 89 -1.95 12.94 3.22
CA GLY A 89 -1.08 11.85 2.77
C GLY A 89 -0.25 12.25 1.56
N ALA A 90 -0.84 12.94 0.59
CA ALA A 90 -0.14 13.47 -0.58
C ALA A 90 0.90 14.54 -0.19
N GLU A 91 0.55 15.44 0.73
CA GLU A 91 1.49 16.44 1.26
C GLU A 91 2.65 15.80 2.04
N ARG A 92 2.36 14.85 2.92
CA ARG A 92 3.38 14.08 3.65
C ARG A 92 4.32 13.35 2.70
N LYS A 93 3.79 12.75 1.63
CA LYS A 93 4.61 12.09 0.61
C LYS A 93 5.51 13.08 -0.12
N ARG A 94 4.97 14.22 -0.57
CA ARG A 94 5.78 15.27 -1.22
C ARG A 94 6.89 15.79 -0.32
N MET A 95 6.58 15.98 0.97
CA MET A 95 7.56 16.43 1.95
C MET A 95 8.65 15.39 2.20
N ALA A 96 8.29 14.10 2.29
CA ALA A 96 9.25 13.02 2.40
C ALA A 96 10.15 12.90 1.16
N ASP A 97 9.58 13.02 -0.05
CA ASP A 97 10.34 13.01 -1.31
C ASP A 97 11.32 14.20 -1.39
N GLU A 98 10.90 15.37 -0.92
CA GLU A 98 11.76 16.57 -0.84
C GLU A 98 12.91 16.38 0.16
N LEU A 99 12.64 15.79 1.34
CA LEU A 99 13.67 15.47 2.32
C LEU A 99 14.67 14.44 1.77
N LEU A 100 14.18 13.38 1.13
CA LEU A 100 15.03 12.37 0.46
C LEU A 100 15.86 12.96 -0.67
N ARG A 101 15.32 13.94 -1.42
CA ARG A 101 16.10 14.67 -2.42
C ARG A 101 17.22 15.47 -1.76
N ARG A 102 16.94 16.16 -0.65
CA ARG A 102 17.96 16.92 0.08
C ARG A 102 19.03 16.01 0.66
N GLU A 103 18.64 14.85 1.21
CA GLU A 103 19.56 13.85 1.75
C GLU A 103 20.43 13.21 0.65
N ASN A 104 19.87 12.90 -0.51
CA ASN A 104 20.61 12.33 -1.65
C ASN A 104 21.35 13.37 -2.52
N VAL A 105 21.23 14.66 -2.22
CA VAL A 105 22.12 15.69 -2.78
C VAL A 105 23.35 15.74 -1.89
N GLU A 106 24.24 14.75 -2.06
CA GLU A 106 25.64 15.04 -1.81
C GLU A 106 26.04 16.21 -2.72
N PRO A 107 26.76 17.23 -2.20
CA PRO A 107 27.26 18.29 -3.06
C PRO A 107 28.16 17.64 -4.12
N LYS A 108 27.73 17.68 -5.39
CA LYS A 108 28.54 17.18 -6.50
C LYS A 108 29.86 17.92 -6.46
N ARG A 109 30.95 17.19 -6.17
CA ARG A 109 32.30 17.77 -6.12
C ARG A 109 32.56 18.53 -7.42
N PRO A 110 33.25 19.68 -7.38
CA PRO A 110 33.57 20.45 -8.57
C PRO A 110 34.20 19.55 -9.65
N LYS A 111 33.88 19.79 -10.93
CA LYS A 111 34.31 18.93 -12.06
C LYS A 111 35.82 18.66 -12.06
N HIS A 112 36.64 19.63 -11.67
CA HIS A 112 38.10 19.47 -11.58
C HIS A 112 38.51 18.41 -10.54
N VAL A 113 37.90 18.42 -9.35
CA VAL A 113 38.15 17.43 -8.29
C VAL A 113 37.77 16.01 -8.74
N ILE A 114 36.66 15.87 -9.47
CA ILE A 114 36.22 14.57 -10.02
C ILE A 114 37.23 14.06 -11.08
N ASN A 115 37.73 14.95 -11.93
CA ASN A 115 38.72 14.61 -12.95
C ASN A 115 40.06 14.20 -12.32
N ASP A 116 40.50 14.91 -11.28
CA ASP A 116 41.73 14.59 -10.55
C ASP A 116 41.65 13.25 -9.83
N LEU A 117 40.50 12.94 -9.22
CA LEU A 117 40.24 11.64 -8.59
C LEU A 117 40.25 10.51 -9.63
N LYS A 118 39.63 10.72 -10.80
CA LYS A 118 39.67 9.74 -11.90
C LYS A 118 41.08 9.55 -12.44
N ALA A 119 41.87 10.61 -12.57
CA ALA A 119 43.26 10.53 -13.02
C ALA A 119 44.13 9.77 -12.00
N LYS A 120 43.97 10.05 -10.70
CA LYS A 120 44.66 9.31 -9.63
C LYS A 120 44.29 7.82 -9.62
N ALA A 121 43.00 7.50 -9.77
CA ALA A 121 42.55 6.11 -9.85
C ALA A 121 43.14 5.39 -11.07
N ARG A 122 43.16 6.04 -12.24
CA ARG A 122 43.78 5.48 -13.46
C ARG A 122 45.27 5.20 -13.27
N ARG A 123 46.02 6.16 -12.73
CA ARG A 123 47.45 5.98 -12.43
C ARG A 123 47.71 4.82 -11.48
N HIS A 124 46.88 4.66 -10.45
CA HIS A 124 47.05 3.56 -9.51
C HIS A 124 46.75 2.19 -10.14
N VAL A 125 45.75 2.12 -11.02
CA VAL A 125 45.46 0.88 -11.78
C VAL A 125 46.59 0.55 -12.74
N GLU A 126 47.13 1.53 -13.46
CA GLU A 126 48.28 1.36 -14.35
C GLU A 126 49.53 0.88 -13.58
N GLU A 127 49.79 1.47 -12.42
CA GLU A 127 50.90 1.07 -11.55
C GLU A 127 50.73 -0.38 -11.05
N MET A 128 49.51 -0.75 -10.65
CA MET A 128 49.19 -2.12 -10.24
C MET A 128 49.32 -3.13 -11.38
N GLN A 129 48.94 -2.74 -12.61
CA GLN A 129 49.13 -3.56 -13.81
C GLN A 129 50.60 -3.70 -14.17
N ALA A 130 51.38 -2.62 -14.10
CA ALA A 130 52.82 -2.65 -14.34
C ALA A 130 53.55 -3.53 -13.32
N LYS A 131 53.22 -3.40 -12.02
CA LYS A 131 53.75 -4.27 -10.96
C LYS A 131 53.39 -5.73 -11.20
N ARG A 132 52.14 -6.02 -11.59
CA ARG A 132 51.69 -7.38 -11.93
C ARG A 132 52.44 -7.94 -13.15
N ALA A 133 52.65 -7.14 -14.18
CA ALA A 133 53.40 -7.52 -15.38
C ALA A 133 54.87 -7.78 -15.07
N GLN A 134 55.48 -6.94 -14.24
CA GLN A 134 56.87 -7.11 -13.77
C GLN A 134 57.02 -8.43 -13.00
N VAL A 135 56.14 -8.70 -12.03
CA VAL A 135 56.15 -9.96 -11.27
C VAL A 135 55.93 -11.17 -12.19
N ALA A 136 55.07 -11.06 -13.21
CA ALA A 136 54.87 -12.11 -14.19
C ALA A 136 56.13 -12.35 -15.05
N GLN A 137 56.80 -11.29 -15.48
CA GLN A 137 58.07 -11.36 -16.21
C GLN A 137 59.20 -11.95 -15.36
N ASP A 138 59.34 -11.51 -14.11
CA ASP A 138 60.35 -12.01 -13.18
C ASP A 138 60.13 -13.50 -12.88
N ARG A 139 58.86 -13.91 -12.70
CA ARG A 139 58.48 -15.31 -12.55
C ARG A 139 58.78 -16.13 -13.81
N ALA A 140 58.50 -15.61 -15.00
CA ALA A 140 58.84 -16.26 -16.26
C ALA A 140 60.37 -16.38 -16.45
N ASN A 141 61.13 -15.35 -16.10
CA ASN A 141 62.59 -15.34 -16.16
C ASN A 141 63.21 -16.33 -15.16
N PHE A 142 62.64 -16.45 -13.95
CA PHE A 142 63.09 -17.43 -12.96
C PHE A 142 62.85 -18.88 -13.44
N LEU A 143 61.67 -19.16 -14.02
CA LEU A 143 61.35 -20.47 -14.59
C LEU A 143 62.22 -20.79 -15.82
N GLY A 144 62.47 -19.81 -16.69
CA GLY A 144 63.31 -19.96 -17.88
C GLY A 144 64.80 -20.19 -17.57
N LYS A 145 65.32 -19.61 -16.47
CA LYS A 145 66.69 -19.88 -15.99
C LYS A 145 66.83 -21.30 -15.41
N ASN A 146 65.82 -21.79 -14.68
CA ASN A 146 65.82 -23.16 -14.13
C ASN A 146 65.65 -24.26 -15.18
N LEU A 147 64.97 -24.00 -16.32
CA LEU A 147 64.94 -24.95 -17.44
C LEU A 147 66.28 -25.05 -18.19
N LYS A 148 67.08 -23.98 -18.21
CA LYS A 148 68.38 -23.94 -18.89
C LYS A 148 69.53 -24.51 -18.04
N SER A 149 69.41 -24.51 -16.70
CA SER A 149 70.37 -25.16 -15.80
C SER A 149 70.12 -26.66 -15.61
N GLY A 150 68.96 -27.20 -16.03
CA GLY A 150 68.58 -28.61 -15.88
C GLY A 150 69.02 -29.57 -17.01
N LYS A 151 69.87 -29.14 -17.95
CA LYS A 151 70.28 -29.97 -19.11
C LYS A 151 71.80 -30.06 -19.29
N THR A 152 72.56 -30.32 -18.22
CA THR A 152 73.90 -30.92 -18.32
C THR A 152 74.26 -31.68 -17.05
N SER A 153 73.80 -32.94 -16.90
CA SER A 153 74.61 -34.01 -16.30
C SER A 153 73.86 -35.36 -16.34
N SER A 154 73.98 -36.08 -17.46
CA SER A 154 73.93 -37.54 -17.48
C SER A 154 74.65 -38.02 -18.74
N LEU A 155 75.98 -38.10 -18.65
CA LEU A 155 76.80 -38.98 -19.47
C LEU A 155 77.32 -40.07 -18.55
N LEU A 156 76.70 -41.24 -18.62
CA LEU A 156 77.24 -42.56 -18.33
C LEU A 156 76.57 -43.52 -19.30
#